data_AF-A0A7H5EZ76-F1
#
_entry.id   AF-A0A7H5EZ76-F1
#
_cell.length_a   1.000
_cell.length_b   1.000
_cell.length_c   1.000
_cell.angle_alpha   90.00
_cell.angle_beta   90.00
_cell.angle_gamma   90.00
#
_symmetry.space_group_name_H-M   'P 1'
#
loop_
_entity.id
_entity.type
_entity.pdbx_description
1 polymer ?
#
loop_
_entity_poly.entity_id
_entity_poly.type
_entity_poly.pdbx_seq_one_letter_code
_entity_poly.pdbx_strand_id
1 'polypeptide(L)'
;MNLHQFPEGLRAHVLSAVVRYGRQGIKIVIGRLEEGVLPIRVRQENEQEMAGRLTPEMLRQQTGEALSALPYALRIEVDSESGAEA
;
A
#
# COMPACT_ATOMS: atom_id res chain seq x y z
N MET A 1 -10.91 -2.39 4.93
CA MET A 1 -10.75 -2.56 3.48
C MET A 1 -12.04 -3.10 2.90
N ASN A 2 -12.56 -2.54 1.81
CA ASN A 2 -13.75 -3.08 1.12
C ASN A 2 -13.29 -3.89 -0.10
N LEU A 3 -13.41 -5.22 -0.05
CA LEU A 3 -12.95 -6.10 -1.13
C LEU A 3 -13.94 -6.25 -2.28
N HIS A 4 -15.20 -5.86 -2.08
CA HIS A 4 -16.25 -6.02 -3.08
C HIS A 4 -16.07 -5.10 -4.29
N GLN A 5 -15.31 -4.01 -4.13
CA GLN A 5 -14.96 -3.10 -5.22
C GLN A 5 -13.98 -3.69 -6.24
N PHE A 6 -13.34 -4.82 -5.93
CA PHE A 6 -12.43 -5.50 -6.85
C PHE A 6 -13.14 -6.66 -7.57
N PRO A 7 -12.74 -6.95 -8.83
CA PRO A 7 -13.14 -8.16 -9.54
C PRO A 7 -12.70 -9.42 -8.77
N GLU A 8 -13.46 -10.50 -8.87
CA GLU A 8 -13.21 -11.73 -8.09
C GLU A 8 -11.78 -12.27 -8.27
N GLY A 9 -11.25 -12.26 -9.50
CA GLY A 9 -9.89 -12.71 -9.79
C GLY A 9 -8.78 -11.83 -9.18
N LEU A 10 -9.07 -10.56 -8.88
CA LEU A 10 -8.09 -9.61 -8.33
C LEU A 10 -8.21 -9.46 -6.81
N ARG A 11 -9.32 -9.88 -6.19
CA ARG A 11 -9.49 -9.86 -4.73
C ARG A 11 -8.40 -10.64 -4.01
N ALA A 12 -8.13 -11.85 -4.48
CA ALA A 12 -7.09 -12.71 -3.92
C ALA A 12 -5.69 -12.09 -4.09
N HIS A 13 -5.44 -11.47 -5.25
CA HIS A 13 -4.17 -10.78 -5.53
C HIS A 13 -3.95 -9.60 -4.58
N VAL A 14 -4.95 -8.74 -4.43
CA VAL A 14 -4.92 -7.60 -3.50
C VAL A 14 -4.70 -8.06 -2.07
N LEU A 15 -5.46 -9.06 -1.61
CA LEU A 15 -5.33 -9.58 -0.26
C LEU A 15 -3.94 -10.20 -0.03
N SER A 16 -3.44 -10.97 -1.00
CA SER A 16 -2.09 -11.56 -0.94
C SER A 16 -1.01 -10.49 -0.82
N ALA A 17 -1.10 -9.42 -1.61
CA ALA A 17 -0.20 -8.27 -1.51
C ALA A 17 -0.27 -7.64 -0.12
N VAL A 18 -1.47 -7.25 0.36
CA VAL A 18 -1.65 -6.62 1.67
C VAL A 18 -1.08 -7.48 2.80
N VAL A 19 -1.33 -8.80 2.78
CA VAL A 19 -0.81 -9.73 3.80
C VAL A 19 0.72 -9.87 3.70
N ARG A 20 1.27 -9.97 2.48
CA ARG A 20 2.72 -10.07 2.25
C ARG A 20 3.46 -8.84 2.79
N TYR A 21 2.98 -7.64 2.46
CA TYR A 21 3.57 -6.39 2.94
C TYR A 21 3.35 -6.21 4.45
N GLY A 22 2.20 -6.60 4.99
CA GLY A 22 1.96 -6.59 6.44
C GLY A 22 2.97 -7.41 7.23
N ARG A 23 3.40 -8.57 6.69
CA ARG A 23 4.48 -9.38 7.29
C ARG A 23 5.86 -8.71 7.25
N GLN A 24 6.06 -7.77 6.35
CA GLN A 24 7.28 -6.97 6.23
C GLN A 24 7.19 -5.66 7.05
N GLY A 25 6.15 -5.51 7.88
CA GLY A 25 5.93 -4.30 8.66
C GLY A 25 5.42 -3.12 7.83
N ILE A 26 4.85 -3.37 6.65
CA ILE A 26 4.30 -2.35 5.76
C ILE A 26 2.79 -2.49 5.75
N LYS A 27 2.09 -1.45 6.21
CA LYS A 27 0.64 -1.39 6.21
C LYS A 27 0.13 -0.69 4.97
N ILE A 28 -0.66 -1.42 4.19
CA ILE A 28 -1.36 -0.92 3.02
C ILE A 28 -2.83 -0.80 3.35
N VAL A 29 -3.35 0.43 3.27
CA VAL A 29 -4.76 0.76 3.47
C VAL A 29 -5.33 1.15 2.13
N ILE A 30 -6.25 0.32 1.62
CA ILE A 30 -6.94 0.60 0.36
C ILE A 30 -8.29 1.24 0.68
N GLY A 31 -8.48 2.45 0.17
CA GLY A 31 -9.72 3.21 0.31
C GLY A 31 -10.79 2.76 -0.68
N ARG A 32 -11.80 3.61 -0.87
CA ARG A 32 -12.90 3.35 -1.80
C ARG A 32 -12.50 3.76 -3.22
N LEU A 33 -12.80 2.93 -4.21
CA LEU A 33 -12.66 3.25 -5.62
C LEU A 33 -13.62 4.39 -5.98
N GLU A 34 -13.08 5.51 -6.47
CA GLU A 34 -13.83 6.70 -6.86
C GLU A 34 -13.41 7.10 -8.28
N GLU A 35 -14.37 7.13 -9.22
CA GLU A 35 -14.14 7.55 -10.61
C GLU A 35 -13.00 6.81 -11.34
N GLY A 36 -12.80 5.53 -11.01
CA GLY A 36 -11.70 4.71 -11.57
C GLY A 36 -10.34 4.95 -10.92
N VAL A 37 -10.28 5.80 -9.90
CA VAL A 37 -9.10 6.04 -9.07
C VAL A 37 -9.21 5.26 -7.76
N LEU A 38 -8.19 4.46 -7.47
CA LEU A 38 -8.08 3.71 -6.23
C LEU A 38 -7.10 4.41 -5.27
N PRO A 39 -7.61 5.06 -4.20
CA PRO A 39 -6.77 5.64 -3.19
C PRO A 39 -6.13 4.54 -2.33
N ILE A 40 -4.81 4.60 -2.21
CA ILE A 40 -4.00 3.66 -1.43
C ILE A 40 -3.12 4.48 -0.50
N ARG A 41 -3.20 4.21 0.80
CA ARG A 41 -2.29 4.75 1.79
C ARG A 41 -1.33 3.65 2.23
N VAL A 42 -0.04 3.92 2.17
CA VAL A 42 1.00 2.98 2.63
C VAL A 42 1.83 3.63 3.71
N ARG A 43 2.10 2.88 4.78
CA ARG A 43 2.96 3.31 5.89
C ARG A 43 3.79 2.15 6.40
N GLN A 44 4.98 2.44 6.91
CA GLN A 44 5.80 1.44 7.59
C GLN A 44 5.47 1.49 9.09
N GLU A 45 4.99 0.38 9.66
CA GLU A 45 4.62 0.28 11.09
C GLU A 45 5.78 -0.21 11.97
N ASN A 46 6.81 -0.83 11.40
CA ASN A 46 7.97 -1.31 12.16
C ASN A 46 9.17 -0.38 12.01
N GLU A 47 9.43 0.40 13.06
CA GLU A 47 10.66 1.19 13.25
C GLU A 47 11.77 0.37 13.95
N GLN A 48 11.45 -0.81 14.50
CA GLN A 48 12.39 -1.60 15.32
C GLN A 48 13.52 -2.28 14.54
N GLU A 49 13.42 -2.39 13.22
CA GLU A 49 14.54 -2.83 12.37
C GLU A 49 15.14 -1.63 11.62
N MET A 50 15.89 -0.80 12.34
CA MET A 50 16.60 0.37 11.81
C MET A 50 17.58 0.05 10.65
N ALA A 51 17.84 -1.22 10.34
CA ALA A 51 18.69 -1.64 9.24
C ALA A 51 17.99 -1.65 7.86
N GLY A 52 16.67 -1.43 7.78
CA GLY A 52 15.90 -1.62 6.55
C GLY A 52 14.72 -0.65 6.33
N ARG A 53 14.79 0.58 6.86
CA ARG A 53 13.76 1.61 6.61
C ARG A 53 13.64 1.86 5.11
N LEU A 54 12.48 1.55 4.53
CA LEU A 54 12.24 1.80 3.11
C LEU A 54 11.98 3.30 2.95
N THR A 55 12.59 3.90 1.92
CA THR A 55 12.26 5.29 1.60
C THR A 55 10.80 5.39 1.16
N PRO A 56 10.18 6.57 1.31
CA PRO A 56 8.82 6.78 0.82
C PRO A 56 8.66 6.43 -0.67
N GLU A 57 9.68 6.73 -1.48
CA GLU A 57 9.72 6.33 -2.89
C GLU A 57 9.69 4.81 -3.08
N MET A 58 10.49 4.06 -2.31
CA MET A 58 10.50 2.59 -2.38
C MET A 58 9.15 2.00 -1.96
N LEU A 59 8.51 2.55 -0.91
CA LEU A 59 7.18 2.11 -0.49
C LEU A 59 6.14 2.36 -1.58
N ARG A 60 6.18 3.54 -2.22
CA ARG A 60 5.30 3.87 -3.34
C ARG A 60 5.53 2.92 -4.51
N GLN A 61 6.79 2.70 -4.89
CA GLN A 61 7.15 1.85 -6.02
C GLN A 61 6.69 0.40 -5.80
N GLN A 62 7.04 -0.20 -4.66
CA GLN A 62 6.65 -1.58 -4.34
C GLN A 62 5.13 -1.75 -4.29
N THR A 63 4.42 -0.80 -3.68
CA THR A 63 2.95 -0.83 -3.62
C THR A 63 2.35 -0.70 -5.02
N GLY A 64 2.92 0.18 -5.85
CA GLY A 64 2.52 0.36 -7.25
C GLY A 64 2.72 -0.89 -8.08
N GLU A 65 3.89 -1.53 -7.98
CA GLU A 65 4.17 -2.78 -8.71
C GLU A 65 3.25 -3.91 -8.26
N ALA A 66 3.04 -4.08 -6.95
CA ALA A 66 2.17 -5.11 -6.43
C ALA A 66 0.72 -4.96 -6.88
N LEU A 67 0.26 -3.72 -7.04
CA LEU A 67 -1.11 -3.42 -7.43
C LEU A 67 -1.23 -3.02 -8.91
N SER A 68 -0.15 -3.10 -9.69
CA SER A 68 -0.13 -2.75 -11.13
C SER A 68 -1.03 -3.66 -11.97
N ALA A 69 -1.38 -4.84 -11.47
CA ALA A 69 -2.34 -5.74 -12.10
C ALA A 69 -3.80 -5.24 -12.02
N LEU A 70 -4.07 -4.19 -11.25
CA LEU A 70 -5.40 -3.61 -11.14
C LEU A 70 -5.71 -2.72 -12.35
N PRO A 71 -6.94 -2.80 -12.91
CA PRO A 71 -7.37 -1.96 -14.04
C PRO A 71 -7.76 -0.54 -13.61
N TYR A 72 -7.22 -0.03 -12.51
CA TYR A 72 -7.60 1.25 -11.91
C TYR A 72 -6.39 2.18 -11.84
N ALA A 73 -6.65 3.49 -11.92
CA ALA A 73 -5.62 4.48 -11.65
C ALA A 73 -5.26 4.44 -10.15
N LEU A 74 -4.00 4.19 -9.81
CA LEU A 74 -3.58 4.06 -8.42
C LEU A 74 -3.14 5.42 -7.88
N ARG A 75 -3.76 5.89 -6.80
CA ARG A 75 -3.32 7.09 -6.08
C ARG A 75 -2.64 6.66 -4.78
N ILE A 76 -1.32 6.58 -4.80
CA ILE A 76 -0.52 6.06 -3.68
C ILE A 76 0.03 7.23 -2.84
N GLU A 77 -0.54 7.37 -1.65
CA GLU A 77 -0.11 8.30 -0.60
C GLU A 77 0.76 7.52 0.40
N VAL A 78 2.01 7.96 0.58
CA VAL A 78 2.90 7.36 1.58
C VAL A 78 2.85 8.21 2.83
N ASP A 79 2.30 7.64 3.89
CA ASP A 79 2.30 8.24 5.21
C ASP A 79 3.65 7.88 5.85
N SER A 80 4.65 8.67 5.48
CA SER A 80 5.91 8.68 6.18
C SER A 80 5.77 9.73 7.26
N GLU A 81 5.44 9.33 8.49
CA GLU A 81 5.86 10.10 9.66
C GLU A 81 7.39 10.09 9.67
N SER A 82 7.96 10.93 8.82
CA SER A 82 9.26 11.53 9.03
C SER A 82 9.02 12.52 10.16
N GLY A 83 9.63 12.24 11.31
CA GLY A 83 9.53 13.08 12.50
C GLY A 83 9.63 14.56 12.15
N ALA A 84 8.59 15.29 12.53
CA ALA A 84 8.71 16.71 12.81
C ALA A 84 9.40 16.85 14.16
N GLU A 85 10.73 16.77 14.19
CA GLU A 85 11.58 17.23 15.29
C GLU A 85 12.90 17.66 14.63
N ALA A 86 13.41 18.89 14.68
CA ALA A 86 13.05 20.13 15.35
C ALA A 86 13.67 21.31 14.57
#